data_AF-A0A496A2M2-F1
#
_entry.id   AF-A0A496A2M2-F1
#
_cell.length_a   1.000
_cell.length_b   1.000
_cell.length_c   1.000
_cell.angle_alpha   90.00
_cell.angle_beta   90.00
_cell.angle_gamma   90.00
#
_symmetry.space_group_name_H-M   'P 1'
#
loop_
_entity.id
_entity.type
_entity.pdbx_description
1 polymer ?
#
loop_
_entity_poly.entity_id
_entity_poly.type
_entity_poly.pdbx_seq_one_letter_code
_entity_poly.pdbx_strand_id
1 'polypeptide(L)'
;MLKDLFSNRLFIGALAFFVLCVGGSLLYHQHVKGQAEKALVESEDFLQWWHERNAKEKAVAAEVVEAETDTGGHVHADEGGQGQELPPFEPSEYSPEELRQIFDQFYTQRGLKPPPPGYDYRWARKNVPLLDENGNPILHKIGEPIVELEIRVGFAPTLEEYERLNRLYIEKARAKKKGQVATANEIDAEIEALTASAQRERPFIKRATRLASREEYENDPKKTERVMREVLDAALREYGLEHLILPY
;
A
#
# COMPACT_ATOMS: atom_id res chain seq x y z
N MET A 1 30.19 -39.56 42.01
CA MET A 1 29.98 -39.24 40.58
C MET A 1 29.36 -37.86 40.34
N LEU A 2 28.32 -37.42 41.07
CA LEU A 2 27.76 -36.06 40.88
C LEU A 2 28.69 -34.91 41.33
N LYS A 3 29.57 -35.11 42.33
CA LYS A 3 30.48 -34.06 42.82
C LYS A 3 31.59 -33.67 41.83
N ASP A 4 31.99 -34.59 40.94
CA ASP A 4 33.02 -34.30 39.92
C ASP A 4 32.48 -33.46 38.77
N LEU A 5 31.19 -33.61 38.45
CA LEU A 5 30.51 -32.80 37.42
C LEU A 5 30.47 -31.31 37.79
N PHE A 6 30.30 -30.98 39.07
CA PHE A 6 30.29 -29.59 39.55
C PHE A 6 31.68 -28.97 39.77
N SER A 7 32.75 -29.76 39.64
CA SER A 7 34.12 -29.25 39.78
C SER A 7 34.76 -28.90 38.42
N ASN A 8 34.12 -29.29 37.32
CA ASN A 8 34.60 -28.98 35.98
C ASN A 8 34.25 -27.52 35.59
N ARG A 9 35.29 -26.69 35.49
CA ARG A 9 35.17 -25.27 35.10
C ARG A 9 34.43 -25.07 33.76
N LEU A 10 34.55 -26.01 32.83
CA LEU A 10 33.88 -25.93 31.53
C LEU A 10 32.37 -26.15 31.66
N PHE A 11 31.96 -27.06 32.55
CA PHE A 11 30.54 -27.30 32.85
C PHE A 11 29.89 -26.10 33.55
N ILE A 12 30.59 -25.48 34.51
CA ILE A 12 30.13 -24.26 35.19
C ILE A 12 29.95 -23.11 34.17
N GLY A 13 30.91 -22.94 33.25
CA GLY A 13 30.82 -21.92 32.19
C GLY A 13 29.64 -22.14 31.25
N ALA A 14 29.42 -23.38 30.80
CA ALA A 14 28.28 -23.73 29.94
C ALA A 14 26.93 -23.52 30.65
N LEU A 15 26.85 -23.87 31.94
CA LEU A 15 25.65 -23.65 32.75
C LEU A 15 25.35 -22.15 32.93
N ALA A 16 26.37 -21.34 33.22
CA ALA A 16 26.21 -19.89 33.36
C ALA A 16 25.76 -19.26 32.04
N PHE A 17 26.35 -19.65 30.91
CA PHE A 17 25.92 -19.20 29.59
C PHE A 17 24.47 -19.57 29.29
N PHE A 18 24.07 -20.81 29.59
CA PHE A 18 22.69 -21.27 29.40
C PHE A 18 21.70 -20.45 30.24
N VAL A 19 22.01 -20.20 31.52
CA VAL A 19 21.17 -19.36 32.39
C VAL A 19 21.06 -17.93 31.87
N LEU A 20 22.16 -17.37 31.34
CA LEU A 20 22.17 -16.02 30.79
C LEU A 20 21.35 -15.94 29.48
N CYS A 21 21.45 -16.93 28.60
CA CYS A 21 20.64 -17.01 27.39
C CYS A 21 19.14 -17.17 27.69
N VAL A 22 18.77 -18.07 28.61
CA VAL A 22 17.36 -18.31 28.97
C VAL A 22 16.79 -17.14 29.78
N GLY A 23 17.56 -16.58 30.72
CA GLY A 23 17.16 -15.40 31.47
C GLY A 23 17.03 -14.17 30.59
N GLY A 24 17.97 -13.97 29.65
CA GLY A 24 17.94 -12.88 28.68
C GLY A 24 16.75 -12.98 27.72
N SER A 25 16.42 -14.17 27.23
CA SER A 25 15.26 -14.36 26.34
C SER A 25 13.93 -14.12 27.07
N LEU A 26 13.82 -14.53 28.34
CA LEU A 26 12.63 -14.25 29.16
C LEU A 26 12.47 -12.75 29.45
N LEU A 27 13.56 -12.05 29.79
CA LEU A 27 13.52 -10.59 30.00
C LEU A 27 13.18 -9.83 28.72
N TYR A 28 13.76 -10.24 27.59
CA TYR A 28 13.43 -9.66 26.29
C TYR A 28 11.95 -9.88 25.93
N HIS A 29 11.42 -11.08 26.15
CA HIS A 29 10.01 -11.39 25.91
C HIS A 29 9.08 -10.53 26.77
N GLN A 30 9.41 -10.32 28.05
CA GLN A 30 8.65 -9.42 28.92
C GLN A 30 8.72 -7.96 28.45
N HIS A 31 9.88 -7.50 27.98
CA HIS A 31 10.02 -6.15 27.44
C HIS A 31 9.18 -5.94 26.17
N VAL A 32 9.24 -6.88 25.22
CA VAL A 32 8.45 -6.83 23.98
C VAL A 32 6.96 -6.89 24.29
N LYS A 33 6.52 -7.74 25.22
CA LYS A 33 5.12 -7.78 25.66
C LYS A 33 4.67 -6.44 26.24
N GLY A 34 5.46 -5.83 27.12
CA GLY A 34 5.12 -4.52 27.69
C GLY A 34 5.09 -3.39 26.66
N GLN A 35 5.94 -3.44 25.63
CA GLN A 35 5.89 -2.50 24.50
C GLN A 35 4.63 -2.72 23.64
N ALA A 36 4.31 -3.98 23.34
CA ALA A 36 3.13 -4.33 22.55
C ALA A 36 1.81 -3.99 23.27
N GLU A 37 1.73 -4.23 24.58
CA GLU A 37 0.57 -3.85 25.39
C GLU A 37 0.40 -2.33 25.45
N LYS A 38 1.49 -1.56 25.61
CA LYS A 38 1.41 -0.09 25.56
C LYS A 38 0.95 0.41 24.19
N ALA A 39 1.51 -0.14 23.11
CA ALA A 39 1.11 0.23 21.76
C ALA A 39 -0.36 -0.13 21.47
N LEU A 40 -0.83 -1.27 21.97
CA LEU A 40 -2.24 -1.67 21.87
C LEU A 40 -3.15 -0.70 22.63
N VAL A 41 -2.82 -0.34 23.87
CA VAL A 41 -3.60 0.63 24.66
C VAL A 41 -3.62 2.00 23.98
N GLU A 42 -2.48 2.49 23.49
CA GLU A 42 -2.43 3.76 22.74
C GLU A 42 -3.26 3.71 21.45
N SER A 43 -3.30 2.55 20.78
CA SER A 43 -4.12 2.34 19.58
C SER A 43 -5.62 2.23 19.88
N GLU A 44 -6.00 1.61 21.00
CA GLU A 44 -7.39 1.50 21.47
C GLU A 44 -7.92 2.87 21.93
N ASP A 45 -7.12 3.63 22.68
CA ASP A 45 -7.44 5.00 23.08
C ASP A 45 -7.62 5.90 21.84
N PHE A 46 -6.74 5.76 20.84
CA PHE A 46 -6.87 6.49 19.58
C PHE A 46 -8.13 6.10 18.80
N LEU A 47 -8.43 4.80 18.69
CA LEU A 47 -9.64 4.29 18.02
C LEU A 47 -10.90 4.76 18.74
N GLN A 48 -10.93 4.72 20.06
CA GLN A 48 -12.07 5.18 20.86
C GLN A 48 -12.26 6.69 20.71
N TRP A 49 -11.20 7.49 20.84
CA TRP A 49 -11.23 8.93 20.58
C TRP A 49 -11.75 9.24 19.17
N TRP A 50 -11.28 8.47 18.17
CA TRP A 50 -11.71 8.60 16.78
C TRP A 50 -13.19 8.28 16.60
N HIS A 51 -13.69 7.19 17.21
CA HIS A 51 -15.10 6.82 17.16
C HIS A 51 -16.00 7.87 17.84
N GLU A 52 -15.60 8.37 19.02
CA GLU A 52 -16.34 9.41 19.74
C GLU A 52 -16.40 10.72 18.94
N ARG A 53 -15.31 11.10 18.27
CA ARG A 53 -15.26 12.31 17.46
C ARG A 53 -16.13 12.20 16.20
N ASN A 54 -16.05 11.09 15.47
CA ASN A 54 -16.87 10.87 14.28
C ASN A 54 -18.36 10.67 14.61
N ALA A 55 -18.68 10.11 15.77
CA ALA A 55 -20.06 10.01 16.23
C ALA A 55 -20.66 11.41 16.50
N LYS A 56 -19.88 12.33 17.07
CA LYS A 56 -20.29 13.74 17.28
C LYS A 56 -20.49 14.49 15.96
N GLU A 57 -19.59 14.32 14.99
CA GLU A 57 -19.74 14.98 13.67
C GLU A 57 -20.99 14.47 12.92
N LYS A 58 -21.32 13.18 13.02
CA LYS A 58 -22.58 12.64 12.46
C LYS A 58 -23.83 13.20 13.14
N ALA A 59 -23.78 13.46 14.45
CA ALA A 59 -24.92 14.04 15.18
C ALA A 59 -25.19 15.50 14.75
N VAL A 60 -24.13 16.30 14.59
CA VAL A 60 -24.25 17.69 14.10
C VAL A 60 -24.77 17.74 12.66
N ALA A 61 -24.36 16.79 11.81
CA ALA A 61 -24.88 16.70 10.45
C ALA A 61 -26.36 16.28 10.39
N ALA A 62 -26.85 15.48 11.35
CA ALA A 62 -28.27 15.09 11.42
C ALA A 62 -29.17 16.22 11.93
N GLU A 63 -28.69 17.04 12.87
CA GLU A 63 -29.44 18.17 13.45
C GLU A 63 -29.62 19.33 12.44
N VAL A 64 -28.70 19.49 11.48
CA VAL A 64 -28.83 20.46 10.38
C VAL A 64 -29.88 20.02 9.35
N VAL A 65 -30.14 18.72 9.18
CA VAL A 65 -31.10 18.19 8.20
C VAL A 65 -32.56 18.24 8.72
N GLU A 66 -32.78 18.22 10.03
CA GLU A 66 -34.14 18.34 10.60
C GLU A 66 -34.70 19.78 10.57
N ALA A 67 -33.89 20.79 10.25
CA ALA A 67 -34.35 22.18 10.10
C ALA A 67 -34.96 22.51 8.72
N GLU A 68 -34.85 21.61 7.73
CA GLU A 68 -35.35 21.83 6.37
C GLU A 68 -36.21 20.65 5.88
N THR A 69 -37.37 20.43 6.51
CA THR A 69 -38.43 19.61 5.88
C THR A 69 -39.80 20.28 6.00
N ASP A 70 -39.98 21.39 5.29
CA ASP A 70 -41.30 21.74 4.76
C ASP A 70 -41.17 22.47 3.42
N THR A 71 -41.26 21.72 2.33
CA THR A 71 -42.02 22.06 1.11
C THR A 71 -41.88 20.94 0.08
N GLY A 72 -43.02 20.32 -0.23
CA GLY A 72 -43.12 19.25 -1.21
C GLY A 72 -42.79 19.71 -2.63
N GLY A 73 -42.00 18.90 -3.33
CA GLY A 73 -41.71 19.05 -4.73
C GLY A 73 -40.99 17.81 -5.23
N HIS A 74 -41.73 16.91 -5.88
CA HIS A 74 -41.19 15.70 -6.49
C HIS A 74 -40.30 16.12 -7.67
N VAL A 75 -38.98 16.03 -7.51
CA VAL A 75 -37.98 16.19 -8.57
C VAL A 75 -37.02 15.00 -8.49
N HIS A 76 -36.68 14.46 -9.66
CA HIS A 76 -35.82 13.29 -9.83
C HIS A 76 -34.45 13.50 -9.18
N ALA A 77 -34.05 12.56 -8.32
CA ALA A 77 -32.75 12.52 -7.67
C ALA A 77 -31.65 12.17 -8.68
N ASP A 78 -30.96 13.20 -9.15
CA ASP A 78 -29.63 13.13 -9.74
C ASP A 78 -28.66 13.64 -8.66
N GLU A 79 -28.40 12.82 -7.64
CA GLU A 79 -27.57 13.20 -6.49
C GLU A 79 -26.08 12.98 -6.82
N GLY A 80 -25.54 13.94 -7.57
CA GLY A 80 -24.15 14.35 -7.41
C GLY A 80 -23.97 14.90 -6.01
N GLY A 81 -23.51 14.04 -5.08
CA GLY A 81 -23.21 14.44 -3.71
C GLY A 81 -22.29 15.65 -3.70
N GLN A 82 -22.84 16.80 -3.32
CA GLN A 82 -22.08 18.00 -2.98
C GLN A 82 -21.23 17.65 -1.76
N GLY A 83 -20.02 17.14 -1.99
CA GLY A 83 -18.95 17.36 -1.04
C GLY A 83 -18.82 18.87 -0.92
N GLN A 84 -18.88 19.41 0.31
CA GLN A 84 -18.46 20.78 0.57
C GLN A 84 -17.18 21.03 -0.24
N GLU A 85 -17.29 21.86 -1.29
CA GLU A 85 -16.14 22.45 -1.93
C GLU A 85 -15.48 23.26 -0.81
N LEU A 86 -14.31 22.79 -0.37
CA LEU A 86 -13.41 23.63 0.39
C LEU A 86 -13.27 24.94 -0.40
N PRO A 87 -13.39 26.12 0.23
CA PRO A 87 -13.26 27.39 -0.48
C PRO A 87 -11.95 27.35 -1.30
N PRO A 88 -11.94 27.96 -2.50
CA PRO A 88 -10.75 27.99 -3.33
C PRO A 88 -9.61 28.58 -2.49
N PHE A 89 -8.64 27.72 -2.18
CA PHE A 89 -7.44 28.13 -1.49
C PHE A 89 -6.59 28.90 -2.50
N GLU A 90 -6.68 30.22 -2.49
CA GLU A 90 -5.78 31.08 -3.25
C GLU A 90 -4.46 31.20 -2.48
N PRO A 91 -3.38 30.49 -2.87
CA PRO A 91 -2.15 30.42 -2.09
C PRO A 91 -1.41 31.76 -2.00
N SER A 92 -1.85 32.78 -2.75
CA SER A 92 -1.24 34.10 -2.86
C SER A 92 -1.50 35.03 -1.68
N GLU A 93 -2.46 34.71 -0.80
CA GLU A 93 -2.82 35.59 0.33
C GLU A 93 -2.04 35.29 1.61
N TYR A 94 -1.38 34.13 1.69
CA TYR A 94 -0.68 33.68 2.89
C TYR A 94 0.82 33.69 2.68
N SER A 95 1.56 34.21 3.67
CA SER A 95 3.00 34.04 3.71
C SER A 95 3.38 32.55 3.89
N PRO A 96 4.58 32.12 3.47
CA PRO A 96 5.04 30.74 3.67
C PRO A 96 4.98 30.27 5.13
N GLU A 97 5.15 31.18 6.08
CA GLU A 97 5.07 30.90 7.51
C GLU A 97 3.63 30.65 7.97
N GLU A 98 2.67 31.47 7.51
CA GLU A 98 1.24 31.29 7.81
C GLU A 98 0.70 30.00 7.18
N LEU A 99 1.08 29.71 5.94
CA LEU A 99 0.77 28.44 5.28
C LEU A 99 1.23 27.25 6.15
N ARG A 100 2.47 27.32 6.63
CA ARG A 100 3.03 26.27 7.48
C ARG A 100 2.27 26.12 8.80
N GLN A 101 1.89 27.22 9.44
CA GLN A 101 1.07 27.18 10.65
C GLN A 101 -0.32 26.56 10.41
N ILE A 102 -0.96 26.91 9.30
CA ILE A 102 -2.25 26.32 8.90
C ILE A 102 -2.12 24.81 8.71
N PHE A 103 -1.06 24.36 8.02
CA PHE A 103 -0.79 22.93 7.84
C PHE A 103 -0.46 22.22 9.16
N ASP A 104 0.42 22.79 9.98
CA ASP A 104 0.78 22.21 11.28
C ASP A 104 -0.45 22.06 12.19
N GLN A 105 -1.35 23.07 12.16
CA GLN A 105 -2.63 23.00 12.88
C GLN A 105 -3.56 21.94 12.29
N PHE A 106 -3.62 21.79 10.97
CA PHE A 106 -4.39 20.74 10.30
C PHE A 106 -3.98 19.33 10.75
N TYR A 107 -2.69 19.06 10.87
CA TYR A 107 -2.17 17.78 11.38
C TYR A 107 -2.45 17.60 12.88
N THR A 108 -2.20 18.65 13.67
CA THR A 108 -2.39 18.62 15.12
C THR A 108 -3.85 18.38 15.50
N GLN A 109 -4.81 18.99 14.79
CA GLN A 109 -6.25 18.75 14.98
C GLN A 109 -6.65 17.28 14.76
N ARG A 110 -5.82 16.50 14.05
CA ARG A 110 -6.01 15.08 13.76
C ARG A 110 -5.16 14.17 14.63
N GLY A 111 -4.47 14.72 15.64
CA GLY A 111 -3.55 13.96 16.49
C GLY A 111 -2.26 13.55 15.78
N LEU A 112 -1.98 14.13 14.61
CA LEU A 112 -0.76 13.85 13.85
C LEU A 112 0.29 14.93 14.13
N LYS A 113 1.56 14.51 14.12
CA LYS A 113 2.67 15.46 14.04
C LYS A 113 2.76 15.99 12.60
N PRO A 114 3.28 17.20 12.37
CA PRO A 114 3.58 17.64 11.02
C PRO A 114 4.55 16.68 10.33
N PRO A 115 4.40 16.41 9.02
CA PRO A 115 5.33 15.57 8.30
C PRO A 115 6.72 16.25 8.20
N PRO A 116 7.81 15.48 8.08
CA PRO A 116 9.14 16.04 7.87
C PRO A 116 9.22 16.88 6.58
N PRO A 117 10.11 17.88 6.50
CA PRO A 117 10.30 18.67 5.28
C PRO A 117 10.57 17.80 4.05
N GLY A 118 9.83 18.05 2.97
CA GLY A 118 9.91 17.28 1.72
C GLY A 118 9.05 16.01 1.67
N TYR A 119 8.29 15.73 2.73
CA TYR A 119 7.35 14.61 2.80
C TYR A 119 5.94 15.08 3.13
N ASP A 120 4.96 14.25 2.78
CA ASP A 120 3.55 14.40 3.14
C ASP A 120 2.96 13.04 3.51
N TYR A 121 1.85 13.00 4.24
CA TYR A 121 1.15 11.77 4.57
C TYR A 121 0.39 11.25 3.35
N ARG A 122 0.34 9.92 3.23
CA ARG A 122 -0.58 9.28 2.30
C ARG A 122 -1.98 9.29 2.89
N TRP A 123 -2.96 9.67 2.09
CA TRP A 123 -4.36 9.78 2.51
C TRP A 123 -5.21 8.79 1.75
N ALA A 124 -6.07 8.04 2.44
CA ALA A 124 -6.96 7.06 1.80
C ALA A 124 -8.18 7.76 1.15
N ARG A 125 -9.00 8.40 2.00
CA ARG A 125 -10.21 9.17 1.65
C ARG A 125 -10.38 10.30 2.66
N LYS A 126 -11.00 11.42 2.24
CA LYS A 126 -11.44 12.57 3.07
C LYS A 126 -10.63 12.76 4.37
N ASN A 127 -9.34 13.11 4.24
CA ASN A 127 -8.48 13.45 5.37
C ASN A 127 -8.25 12.33 6.41
N VAL A 128 -8.33 11.06 6.00
CA VAL A 128 -7.92 9.89 6.80
C VAL A 128 -6.53 9.42 6.35
N PRO A 129 -5.51 9.47 7.23
CA PRO A 129 -4.17 9.03 6.88
C PRO A 129 -4.16 7.52 6.68
N LEU A 130 -3.41 7.05 5.69
CA LEU A 130 -3.07 5.63 5.56
C LEU A 130 -2.03 5.29 6.62
N LEU A 131 -2.29 4.23 7.37
CA LEU A 131 -1.41 3.75 8.42
C LEU A 131 -0.69 2.47 7.94
N ASP A 132 0.55 2.29 8.38
CA ASP A 132 1.30 1.05 8.22
C ASP A 132 0.82 -0.04 9.20
N GLU A 133 1.45 -1.22 9.16
CA GLU A 133 1.12 -2.35 10.05
C GLU A 133 1.31 -2.04 11.54
N ASN A 134 2.06 -0.99 11.88
CA ASN A 134 2.31 -0.53 13.25
C ASN A 134 1.40 0.63 13.66
N GLY A 135 0.46 1.04 12.80
CA GLY A 135 -0.42 2.18 13.05
C GLY A 135 0.23 3.54 12.79
N ASN A 136 1.44 3.60 12.21
CA ASN A 136 2.09 4.87 11.88
C ASN A 136 1.61 5.41 10.53
N PRO A 137 1.39 6.72 10.39
CA PRO A 137 1.06 7.33 9.10
C PRO A 137 2.15 7.06 8.06
N ILE A 138 1.75 6.58 6.89
CA ILE A 138 2.66 6.33 5.77
C ILE A 138 3.07 7.67 5.16
N LEU A 139 4.36 7.96 5.18
CA LEU A 139 4.93 9.12 4.52
C LEU A 139 5.22 8.82 3.05
N HIS A 140 5.10 9.83 2.21
CA HIS A 140 5.59 9.82 0.84
C HIS A 140 6.36 11.11 0.57
N LYS A 141 7.29 11.05 -0.38
CA LYS A 141 8.10 12.21 -0.75
C LYS A 141 7.35 13.10 -1.73
N ILE A 142 7.32 14.39 -1.46
CA ILE A 142 6.66 15.38 -2.30
C ILE A 142 7.33 15.39 -3.69
N GLY A 143 6.53 15.42 -4.76
CA GLY A 143 7.01 15.38 -6.14
C GLY A 143 7.39 13.98 -6.65
N GLU A 144 7.25 12.94 -5.83
CA GLU A 144 7.33 11.54 -6.29
C GLU A 144 5.93 10.97 -6.57
N PRO A 145 5.75 10.23 -7.67
CA PRO A 145 4.46 9.65 -8.00
C PRO A 145 4.11 8.54 -7.00
N ILE A 146 2.86 8.52 -6.54
CA ILE A 146 2.36 7.44 -5.70
C ILE A 146 1.83 6.33 -6.60
N VAL A 147 2.42 5.14 -6.51
CA VAL A 147 1.98 3.94 -7.23
C VAL A 147 1.32 3.00 -6.24
N GLU A 148 0.05 2.70 -6.49
CA GLU A 148 -0.73 1.73 -5.73
C GLU A 148 -0.80 0.41 -6.50
N LEU A 149 -0.34 -0.65 -5.84
CA LEU A 149 -0.47 -2.00 -6.33
C LEU A 149 -1.74 -2.65 -5.76
N GLU A 150 -2.27 -3.58 -6.53
CA GLU A 150 -3.31 -4.50 -6.08
C GLU A 150 -3.00 -5.90 -6.59
N ILE A 151 -3.38 -6.90 -5.81
CA ILE A 151 -3.30 -8.29 -6.22
C ILE A 151 -4.60 -8.67 -6.91
N ARG A 152 -4.51 -9.18 -8.13
CA ARG A 152 -5.66 -9.72 -8.88
C ARG A 152 -5.25 -11.02 -9.57
N VAL A 153 -6.24 -11.85 -9.89
CA VAL A 153 -6.03 -13.01 -10.75
C VAL A 153 -5.78 -12.55 -12.18
N GLY A 154 -4.68 -13.00 -12.77
CA GLY A 154 -4.30 -12.70 -14.14
C GLY A 154 -3.23 -13.66 -14.67
N PHE A 155 -2.71 -13.39 -15.87
CA PHE A 155 -1.67 -14.23 -16.46
C PHE A 155 -0.37 -14.15 -15.66
N ALA A 156 -0.07 -15.24 -14.95
CA ALA A 156 1.07 -15.39 -14.05
C ALA A 156 1.63 -16.82 -14.20
N PRO A 157 2.18 -17.15 -15.38
CA PRO A 157 2.77 -18.46 -15.65
C PRO A 157 4.02 -18.68 -14.79
N THR A 158 4.36 -19.94 -14.54
CA THR A 158 5.71 -20.30 -14.09
C THR A 158 6.72 -20.02 -15.21
N LEU A 159 8.01 -20.00 -14.88
CA LEU A 159 9.07 -19.84 -15.89
C LEU A 159 8.96 -20.88 -17.01
N GLU A 160 8.74 -22.15 -16.66
CA GLU A 160 8.62 -23.25 -17.63
C GLU A 160 7.41 -23.09 -18.55
N GLU A 161 6.26 -22.67 -18.00
CA GLU A 161 5.06 -22.38 -18.77
C GLU A 161 5.29 -21.20 -19.72
N TYR A 162 5.97 -20.14 -19.26
CA TYR A 162 6.29 -18.97 -20.08
C TYR A 162 7.25 -19.32 -21.22
N GLU A 163 8.28 -20.11 -20.96
CA GLU A 163 9.18 -20.61 -22.00
C GLU A 163 8.47 -21.50 -23.01
N ARG A 164 7.57 -22.38 -22.56
CA ARG A 164 6.74 -23.21 -23.44
C ARG A 164 5.85 -22.33 -24.32
N LEU A 165 5.20 -21.33 -23.75
CA LEU A 165 4.37 -20.37 -24.47
C LEU A 165 5.18 -19.64 -25.56
N ASN A 166 6.41 -19.21 -25.25
CA ASN A 166 7.31 -18.59 -26.22
C ASN A 166 7.69 -19.55 -27.37
N ARG A 167 7.94 -20.84 -27.07
CA ARG A 167 8.18 -21.85 -28.11
C ARG A 167 6.97 -22.03 -29.02
N LEU A 168 5.76 -22.14 -28.44
CA LEU A 168 4.51 -22.28 -29.20
C LEU A 168 4.28 -21.10 -30.14
N TYR A 169 4.55 -19.85 -29.71
CA TYR A 169 4.45 -18.69 -30.60
C TYR A 169 5.40 -18.77 -31.80
N ILE A 170 6.64 -19.23 -31.60
CA ILE A 170 7.62 -19.42 -32.67
C ILE A 170 7.16 -20.54 -33.64
N GLU A 171 6.67 -21.66 -33.10
CA GLU A 171 6.18 -22.79 -33.89
C GLU A 171 4.95 -22.41 -34.71
N LYS A 172 3.99 -21.70 -34.11
CA LYS A 172 2.83 -21.13 -34.80
C LYS A 172 3.25 -20.25 -35.98
N ALA A 173 4.20 -19.33 -35.76
CA ALA A 173 4.69 -18.45 -36.82
C ALA A 173 5.35 -19.25 -37.97
N ARG A 174 6.10 -20.32 -37.64
CA ARG A 174 6.68 -21.23 -38.64
C ARG A 174 5.63 -22.01 -39.41
N ALA A 175 4.61 -22.56 -38.73
CA ALA A 175 3.51 -23.27 -39.37
C ALA A 175 2.75 -22.36 -40.34
N LYS A 176 2.43 -21.13 -39.93
CA LYS A 176 1.79 -20.11 -40.78
C LYS A 176 2.63 -19.80 -42.02
N LYS A 177 3.95 -19.59 -41.86
CA LYS A 177 4.87 -19.34 -43.00
C LYS A 177 4.94 -20.50 -43.99
N LYS A 178 4.74 -21.74 -43.53
CA LYS A 178 4.70 -22.95 -44.37
C LYS A 178 3.32 -23.23 -44.98
N GLY A 179 2.30 -22.41 -44.69
CA GLY A 179 0.92 -22.66 -45.12
C GLY A 179 0.24 -23.82 -44.39
N GLN A 180 0.79 -24.27 -43.26
CA GLN A 180 0.25 -25.37 -42.45
C GLN A 180 -0.83 -24.84 -41.50
N VAL A 181 -2.01 -24.54 -42.05
CA VAL A 181 -3.10 -23.89 -41.31
C VAL A 181 -3.63 -24.76 -40.16
N ALA A 182 -3.82 -26.07 -40.38
CA ALA A 182 -4.33 -26.97 -39.35
C ALA A 182 -3.41 -27.01 -38.11
N THR A 183 -2.10 -27.22 -38.31
CA THR A 183 -1.10 -27.18 -37.23
C THR A 183 -1.05 -25.84 -36.52
N ALA A 184 -1.17 -24.72 -37.25
CA ALA A 184 -1.21 -23.40 -36.62
C ALA A 184 -2.43 -23.23 -35.70
N ASN A 185 -3.59 -23.80 -36.09
CA ASN A 185 -4.81 -23.77 -35.28
C ASN A 185 -4.71 -24.67 -34.04
N GLU A 186 -4.06 -25.84 -34.15
CA GLU A 186 -3.79 -26.72 -33.01
C GLU A 186 -2.88 -26.03 -31.98
N ILE A 187 -1.82 -25.38 -32.45
CA ILE A 187 -0.92 -24.60 -31.58
C ILE A 187 -1.66 -23.43 -30.93
N ASP A 188 -2.60 -22.79 -31.64
CA ASP A 188 -3.43 -21.73 -31.08
C ASP A 188 -4.30 -22.23 -29.92
N ALA A 189 -4.95 -23.38 -30.08
CA ALA A 189 -5.71 -24.00 -28.99
C ALA A 189 -4.81 -24.34 -27.79
N GLU A 190 -3.56 -24.78 -28.02
CA GLU A 190 -2.61 -25.04 -26.93
C GLU A 190 -2.18 -23.76 -26.20
N ILE A 191 -1.92 -22.67 -26.93
CA ILE A 191 -1.60 -21.35 -26.34
C ILE A 191 -2.76 -20.86 -25.48
N GLU A 192 -4.01 -20.98 -25.97
CA GLU A 192 -5.21 -20.61 -25.23
C GLU A 192 -5.37 -21.44 -23.95
N ALA A 193 -5.24 -22.76 -24.05
CA ALA A 193 -5.33 -23.66 -22.90
C ALA A 193 -4.25 -23.36 -21.85
N LEU A 194 -3.00 -23.14 -22.29
CA LEU A 194 -1.90 -22.81 -21.39
C LEU A 194 -2.13 -21.45 -20.71
N THR A 195 -2.56 -20.45 -21.46
CA THR A 195 -2.88 -19.10 -20.93
C THR A 195 -4.02 -19.13 -19.92
N ALA A 196 -5.05 -19.95 -20.16
CA ALA A 196 -6.16 -20.15 -19.24
C ALA A 196 -5.72 -20.87 -17.96
N SER A 197 -4.84 -21.88 -18.07
CA SER A 197 -4.31 -22.61 -16.91
C SER A 197 -3.31 -21.80 -16.07
N ALA A 198 -2.66 -20.80 -16.68
CA ALA A 198 -1.67 -19.94 -16.05
C ALA A 198 -2.27 -18.71 -15.34
N GLN A 199 -3.58 -18.69 -15.07
CA GLN A 199 -4.23 -17.61 -14.32
C GLN A 199 -3.97 -17.79 -12.82
N ARG A 200 -3.19 -16.88 -12.23
CA ARG A 200 -2.86 -16.88 -10.79
C ARG A 200 -2.84 -15.46 -10.25
N GLU A 201 -2.75 -15.32 -8.93
CA GLU A 201 -2.60 -14.01 -8.29
C GLU A 201 -1.27 -13.35 -8.69
N ARG A 202 -1.33 -12.09 -9.10
CA ARG A 202 -0.15 -11.28 -9.40
C ARG A 202 -0.40 -9.80 -9.10
N PRO A 203 0.67 -9.02 -8.88
CA PRO A 203 0.54 -7.58 -8.74
C PRO A 203 0.14 -6.91 -10.06
N PHE A 204 -0.74 -5.93 -9.92
CA PHE A 204 -1.16 -4.98 -10.95
C PHE A 204 -1.07 -3.56 -10.40
N ILE A 205 -0.84 -2.60 -11.29
CA ILE A 205 -0.95 -1.20 -10.92
C ILE A 205 -2.44 -0.83 -10.89
N LYS A 206 -2.97 -0.57 -9.71
CA LYS A 206 -4.35 -0.12 -9.50
C LYS A 206 -4.52 1.33 -9.90
N ARG A 207 -3.60 2.17 -9.41
CA ARG A 207 -3.64 3.61 -9.54
C ARG A 207 -2.23 4.16 -9.48
N ALA A 208 -1.96 5.16 -10.32
CA ALA A 208 -0.82 6.04 -10.15
C ALA A 208 -1.38 7.44 -9.90
N THR A 209 -1.27 7.92 -8.66
CA THR A 209 -1.72 9.28 -8.33
C THR A 209 -0.54 10.23 -8.50
N ARG A 210 -0.76 11.26 -9.32
CA ARG A 210 0.19 12.36 -9.53
C ARG A 210 -0.16 13.44 -8.51
N LEU A 211 0.75 13.75 -7.59
CA LEU A 211 0.56 14.80 -6.58
C LEU A 211 1.35 16.09 -6.88
N ALA A 212 2.06 16.13 -8.01
CA ALA A 212 2.79 17.32 -8.39
C ALA A 212 1.85 18.43 -8.89
N SER A 213 2.25 19.68 -8.72
CA SER A 213 1.59 20.84 -9.33
C SER A 213 1.51 20.65 -10.85
N ARG A 214 0.51 21.27 -11.49
CA ARG A 214 0.29 21.19 -12.95
C ARG A 214 1.56 21.54 -13.76
N GLU A 215 2.43 22.39 -13.22
CA GLU A 215 3.71 22.79 -13.84
C GLU A 215 4.81 21.72 -13.77
N GLU A 216 4.89 20.91 -12.70
CA GLU A 216 5.85 19.80 -12.64
C GLU A 216 5.46 18.66 -13.61
N TYR A 217 4.15 18.53 -13.87
CA TYR A 217 3.60 17.50 -14.76
C TYR A 217 4.01 17.70 -16.23
N GLU A 218 4.00 18.94 -16.72
CA GLU A 218 4.37 19.22 -18.11
C GLU A 218 5.85 18.91 -18.40
N ASN A 219 6.68 18.81 -17.36
CA ASN A 219 8.11 18.68 -17.51
C ASN A 219 8.62 17.23 -17.56
N ASP A 220 7.92 16.21 -17.03
CA ASP A 220 8.45 14.83 -17.09
C ASP A 220 7.40 13.68 -16.97
N PRO A 221 6.63 13.38 -18.05
CA PRO A 221 5.78 12.19 -18.09
C PRO A 221 6.58 10.87 -17.97
N LYS A 222 7.87 10.87 -18.32
CA LYS A 222 8.72 9.68 -18.28
C LYS A 222 9.04 9.27 -16.84
N LYS A 223 9.12 10.23 -15.90
CA LYS A 223 9.33 9.93 -14.47
C LYS A 223 8.23 9.06 -13.90
N THR A 224 6.96 9.38 -14.18
CA THR A 224 5.83 8.58 -13.67
C THR A 224 5.84 7.17 -14.22
N GLU A 225 6.03 7.03 -15.54
CA GLU A 225 6.10 5.72 -16.19
C GLU A 225 7.28 4.89 -15.66
N ARG A 226 8.45 5.51 -15.48
CA ARG A 226 9.63 4.87 -14.92
C ARG A 226 9.35 4.34 -13.52
N VAL A 227 8.80 5.16 -12.62
CA VAL A 227 8.50 4.73 -11.24
C VAL A 227 7.41 3.65 -11.21
N MET A 228 6.35 3.80 -12.02
CA MET A 228 5.32 2.75 -12.17
C MET A 228 5.94 1.41 -12.57
N ARG A 229 6.86 1.42 -13.52
CA ARG A 229 7.57 0.23 -13.99
C ARG A 229 8.48 -0.34 -12.90
N GLU A 230 9.31 0.49 -12.27
CA GLU A 230 10.20 0.06 -11.18
C GLU A 230 9.43 -0.57 -10.02
N VAL A 231 8.32 0.03 -9.60
CA VAL A 231 7.46 -0.49 -8.53
C VAL A 231 6.80 -1.81 -8.93
N LEU A 232 6.28 -1.92 -10.15
CA LEU A 232 5.68 -3.16 -10.63
C LEU A 232 6.73 -4.27 -10.80
N ASP A 233 7.90 -3.96 -11.34
CA ASP A 233 9.00 -4.89 -11.52
C ASP A 233 9.51 -5.42 -10.17
N ALA A 234 9.62 -4.56 -9.16
CA ALA A 234 9.96 -4.96 -7.79
C ALA A 234 8.92 -5.95 -7.25
N ALA A 235 7.63 -5.63 -7.37
CA ALA A 235 6.56 -6.51 -6.93
C ALA A 235 6.52 -7.83 -7.71
N LEU A 236 6.78 -7.84 -9.01
CA LEU A 236 6.86 -9.07 -9.79
C LEU A 236 8.01 -9.98 -9.32
N ARG A 237 9.17 -9.42 -8.96
CA ARG A 237 10.28 -10.19 -8.37
C ARG A 237 9.91 -10.81 -7.02
N GLU A 238 9.21 -10.08 -6.16
CA GLU A 238 8.74 -10.59 -4.87
C GLU A 238 7.80 -11.79 -5.02
N TYR A 239 7.05 -11.85 -6.13
CA TYR A 239 6.14 -12.94 -6.46
C TYR A 239 6.78 -14.05 -7.31
N GLY A 240 8.09 -14.00 -7.58
CA GLY A 240 8.78 -14.99 -8.43
C GLY A 240 8.33 -14.95 -9.90
N LEU A 241 7.93 -13.78 -10.38
CA LEU A 241 7.45 -13.53 -11.74
C LEU A 241 8.43 -12.66 -12.54
N GLU A 242 9.73 -12.74 -12.25
CA GLU A 242 10.74 -11.91 -12.93
C GLU A 242 10.80 -12.11 -14.45
N HIS A 243 10.41 -13.28 -14.97
CA HIS A 243 10.35 -13.56 -16.40
C HIS A 243 9.26 -12.77 -17.15
N LEU A 244 8.34 -12.13 -16.42
CA LEU A 244 7.33 -11.24 -16.99
C LEU A 244 7.81 -9.79 -17.09
N ILE A 245 9.01 -9.48 -16.59
CA ILE A 245 9.61 -8.14 -16.70
C ILE A 245 10.15 -7.97 -18.11
N LEU A 246 9.69 -6.92 -18.80
CA LEU A 246 10.12 -6.63 -20.17
C LEU A 246 11.56 -6.06 -20.17
N PRO A 247 12.49 -6.62 -20.97
CA PRO A 247 13.81 -6.02 -21.16
C PRO A 247 13.70 -4.66 -21.87
N TYR A 248 14.58 -3.73 -21.49
CA TYR A 248 14.65 -2.35 -21.97
C TYR A 248 14.93 -2.21 -23.47
#